data_AF-A0AAP0F292-F1
#
_entry.id   AF-A0AAP0F292-F1
#
_cell.length_a   1.000
_cell.length_b   1.000
_cell.length_c   1.000
_cell.angle_alpha   90.00
_cell.angle_beta   90.00
_cell.angle_gamma   90.00
#
_symmetry.space_group_name_H-M   'P 1'
#
loop_
_entity.id
_entity.type
_entity.pdbx_description
1 polymer ?
#
loop_
_entity_poly.entity_id
_entity_poly.type
_entity_poly.pdbx_seq_one_letter_code
_entity_poly.pdbx_strand_id
1 'polypeptide(L)'
;MRGSRSRLIANDTELHPSHFCAGRMTKVFKRWMILEGYCWKSVPTHHKDQYWRQWKVFFRWDDAIPEDLIRAAYDRLAGTRYTALMHKLKKNRVQPVYVTDEAWRRYLEYWESEDFLARSRQATANRNTEVEGPGTGRLEARWWFRVFCDYP
;
A
#
# COMPACT_ATOMS: atom_id res chain seq x y z
N MET A 1 21.72 -20.94 4.09
CA MET A 1 21.30 -20.62 5.48
C MET A 1 19.84 -20.19 5.48
N ARG A 2 18.92 -21.01 6.04
CA ARG A 2 17.53 -20.56 6.27
C ARG A 2 17.55 -19.66 7.49
N GLY A 3 17.50 -18.34 7.29
CA GLY A 3 17.46 -17.38 8.40
C GLY A 3 16.27 -17.65 9.31
N SER A 4 16.45 -17.49 10.62
CA SER A 4 15.37 -17.62 11.60
C SER A 4 14.18 -16.74 11.22
N ARG A 5 12.99 -17.35 11.15
CA ARG A 5 11.72 -16.61 10.95
C ARG A 5 11.46 -15.71 12.14
N SER A 6 11.09 -14.46 11.89
CA SER A 6 10.80 -13.49 12.93
C SER A 6 9.46 -13.85 13.60
N ARG A 7 9.39 -13.70 14.93
CA ARG A 7 8.12 -13.84 15.66
C ARG A 7 7.22 -12.66 15.28
N LEU A 8 5.99 -12.99 14.89
CA LEU A 8 4.94 -12.05 14.54
C LEU A 8 3.87 -12.07 15.63
N ILE A 9 3.42 -10.89 16.01
CA ILE A 9 2.28 -10.69 16.89
C ILE A 9 1.28 -9.83 16.12
N ALA A 10 0.01 -10.20 16.13
CA ALA A 10 -1.05 -9.35 15.61
C ALA A 10 -1.99 -8.96 16.75
N ASN A 11 -2.30 -7.67 16.81
CA ASN A 11 -3.47 -7.17 17.51
C ASN A 11 -4.55 -6.90 16.44
N ASP A 12 -5.80 -6.67 16.85
CA ASP A 12 -6.95 -6.50 15.94
C ASP A 12 -6.70 -5.56 14.75
N THR A 13 -5.76 -4.61 14.87
CA THR A 13 -5.42 -3.64 13.83
C THR A 13 -3.94 -3.59 13.41
N GLU A 14 -3.02 -4.23 14.14
CA GLU A 14 -1.58 -3.97 13.98
C GLU A 14 -0.71 -5.23 13.97
N LEU A 15 0.35 -5.20 13.16
CA LEU A 15 1.37 -6.25 13.08
C LEU A 15 2.67 -5.79 13.73
N HIS A 16 3.20 -6.61 14.65
CA HIS A 16 4.47 -6.36 15.32
C HIS A 16 5.52 -7.44 15.03
N PRO A 17 6.79 -7.06 14.79
CA PRO A 17 7.31 -5.68 14.77
C PRO A 17 6.99 -4.93 13.46
N SER A 18 6.33 -3.77 13.58
CA SER A 18 5.74 -3.02 12.45
C SER A 18 6.74 -2.63 11.36
N HIS A 19 7.92 -2.12 11.73
CA HIS A 19 8.95 -1.73 10.76
C HIS A 19 9.42 -2.91 9.90
N PHE A 20 9.63 -4.07 10.53
CA PHE A 20 10.08 -5.27 9.82
C PHE A 20 8.99 -5.82 8.91
N CYS A 21 7.73 -5.85 9.40
CA CYS A 21 6.57 -6.26 8.61
C CYS A 21 6.43 -5.41 7.34
N ALA A 22 6.42 -4.09 7.50
CA ALA A 22 6.30 -3.12 6.41
C ALA A 22 7.46 -3.19 5.41
N GLY A 23 8.69 -3.33 5.92
CA GLY A 23 9.89 -3.47 5.10
C GLY A 23 9.85 -4.73 4.25
N ARG A 24 9.40 -5.85 4.82
CA ARG A 24 9.22 -7.12 4.09
C ARG A 24 8.11 -7.03 3.06
N MET A 25 6.97 -6.41 3.38
CA MET A 25 5.88 -6.17 2.41
C MET A 25 6.39 -5.41 1.19
N THR A 26 7.11 -4.30 1.41
CA THR A 26 7.63 -3.48 0.32
C THR A 26 8.59 -4.26 -0.57
N LYS A 27 9.45 -5.11 0.01
CA LYS A 27 10.33 -6.00 -0.77
C LYS A 27 9.55 -7.00 -1.61
N VAL A 28 8.48 -7.58 -1.04
CA VAL A 28 7.60 -8.51 -1.75
C VAL A 28 6.87 -7.81 -2.91
N PHE A 29 6.32 -6.61 -2.69
CA PHE A 29 5.64 -5.84 -3.75
C PHE A 29 6.58 -5.51 -4.90
N LYS A 30 7.78 -4.98 -4.59
CA LYS A 30 8.77 -4.62 -5.61
C LYS A 30 9.21 -5.81 -6.45
N ARG A 31 9.25 -7.02 -5.88
CA ARG A 31 9.65 -8.23 -6.59
C ARG A 31 8.62 -8.70 -7.63
N TRP A 32 7.35 -8.39 -7.39
CA TRP A 32 6.24 -8.91 -8.19
C TRP A 32 5.33 -7.76 -8.66
N MET A 33 5.92 -6.67 -9.13
CA MET A 33 5.16 -5.57 -9.72
C MET A 33 4.41 -6.07 -10.96
N ILE A 34 3.14 -5.67 -11.11
CA ILE A 34 2.23 -6.17 -12.15
C ILE A 34 1.71 -5.04 -13.04
N LEU A 35 1.26 -5.38 -14.24
CA LEU A 35 0.77 -4.43 -15.23
C LEU A 35 -0.40 -3.58 -14.70
N GLU A 36 -1.37 -4.18 -14.01
CA GLU A 36 -2.52 -3.49 -13.42
C GLU A 36 -2.24 -2.92 -12.02
N GLY A 37 -0.96 -2.80 -11.63
CA GLY A 37 -0.52 -2.44 -10.28
C GLY A 37 -0.54 -0.94 -9.94
N TYR A 38 -1.25 -0.12 -10.69
CA TYR A 38 -1.25 1.33 -10.48
C TYR A 38 -1.97 1.76 -9.17
N CYS A 39 -2.84 0.90 -8.61
CA CYS A 39 -3.42 1.08 -7.26
C CYS A 39 -3.65 -0.26 -6.55
N TRP A 40 -3.71 -0.26 -5.20
CA TRP A 40 -3.92 -1.51 -4.45
C TRP A 40 -5.26 -2.19 -4.76
N LYS A 41 -6.29 -1.40 -5.09
CA LYS A 41 -7.61 -1.91 -5.48
C LYS A 41 -7.58 -2.64 -6.81
N SER A 42 -6.82 -2.14 -7.79
CA SER A 42 -6.71 -2.76 -9.12
C SER A 42 -5.87 -4.04 -9.13
N VAL A 43 -5.04 -4.26 -8.10
CA VAL A 43 -4.31 -5.53 -7.96
C VAL A 43 -5.31 -6.70 -7.85
N PRO A 44 -5.25 -7.67 -8.77
CA PRO A 44 -6.11 -8.85 -8.73
C PRO A 44 -5.93 -9.66 -7.44
N THR A 45 -7.01 -10.31 -6.97
CA THR A 45 -6.99 -11.09 -5.72
C THR A 45 -5.90 -12.17 -5.70
N HIS A 46 -5.69 -12.87 -6.81
CA HIS A 46 -4.65 -13.90 -6.89
C HIS A 46 -3.23 -13.34 -6.68
N HIS A 47 -2.96 -12.10 -7.12
CA HIS A 47 -1.70 -11.42 -6.84
C HIS A 47 -1.60 -10.96 -5.38
N LYS A 48 -2.70 -10.49 -4.77
CA LYS A 48 -2.75 -10.19 -3.32
C LYS A 48 -2.42 -11.44 -2.49
N ASP A 49 -2.98 -12.58 -2.86
CA ASP A 49 -2.68 -13.86 -2.22
C ASP A 49 -1.25 -14.32 -2.44
N GLN A 50 -0.69 -14.08 -3.64
CA GLN A 50 0.72 -14.35 -3.88
C GLN A 50 1.62 -13.48 -3.01
N TYR A 51 1.33 -12.18 -2.87
CA TYR A 51 2.06 -11.29 -1.96
C TYR A 51 1.98 -11.80 -0.52
N TRP A 52 0.77 -12.18 -0.05
CA TRP A 52 0.56 -12.76 1.27
C TRP A 52 1.41 -14.01 1.49
N ARG A 53 1.32 -14.98 0.57
CA ARG A 53 2.09 -16.24 0.63
C ARG A 53 3.58 -15.98 0.72
N GLN A 54 4.10 -15.05 -0.09
CA GLN A 54 5.53 -14.71 -0.08
C GLN A 54 5.94 -13.92 1.16
N TRP A 55 5.04 -13.13 1.74
CA TRP A 55 5.32 -12.39 2.96
C TRP A 55 5.32 -13.29 4.20
N LYS A 56 4.33 -14.19 4.34
CA LYS A 56 4.19 -15.03 5.54
C LYS A 56 5.38 -15.98 5.76
N VAL A 57 6.13 -16.37 4.73
CA VAL A 57 7.30 -17.27 4.88
C VAL A 57 8.41 -16.69 5.77
N PHE A 58 8.46 -15.37 5.94
CA PHE A 58 9.44 -14.68 6.77
C PHE A 58 9.09 -14.70 8.26
N PHE A 59 7.88 -15.13 8.61
CA PHE A 59 7.31 -15.00 9.94
C PHE A 59 6.85 -16.34 10.50
N ARG A 60 6.81 -16.39 11.83
CA ARG A 60 6.12 -17.41 12.61
C ARG A 60 5.28 -16.70 13.66
N TRP A 61 4.08 -17.17 13.93
CA TRP A 61 3.22 -16.68 15.01
C TRP A 61 2.80 -17.86 15.89
N ASP A 62 2.20 -17.56 17.04
CA ASP A 62 1.65 -18.55 17.95
C ASP A 62 0.43 -19.23 17.32
N ASP A 63 0.30 -20.54 17.46
CA ASP A 63 -0.83 -21.32 16.92
C ASP A 63 -2.17 -20.90 17.56
N ALA A 64 -2.14 -20.25 18.73
CA ALA A 64 -3.31 -19.64 19.35
C ALA A 64 -3.83 -18.41 18.59
N ILE A 65 -3.04 -17.79 17.71
CA ILE A 65 -3.46 -16.63 16.91
C ILE A 65 -4.02 -17.13 15.57
N PRO A 66 -5.31 -16.90 15.27
CA PRO A 66 -5.91 -17.33 14.01
C PRO A 66 -5.22 -16.69 12.81
N GLU A 67 -4.95 -17.47 11.74
CA GLU A 67 -4.33 -16.94 10.52
C GLU A 67 -5.17 -15.81 9.89
N ASP A 68 -6.50 -15.89 9.99
CA ASP A 68 -7.40 -14.87 9.46
C ASP A 68 -7.22 -13.50 10.13
N LEU A 69 -6.88 -13.48 11.43
CA LEU A 69 -6.56 -12.25 12.15
C LEU A 69 -5.26 -11.64 11.63
N ILE A 70 -4.23 -12.47 11.42
CA ILE A 70 -2.97 -12.03 10.80
C ILE A 70 -3.23 -11.49 9.40
N ARG A 71 -4.06 -12.19 8.61
CA ARG A 71 -4.37 -11.83 7.23
C ARG A 71 -5.10 -10.50 7.17
N ALA A 72 -6.09 -10.27 8.04
CA ALA A 72 -6.81 -9.00 8.12
C ALA A 72 -5.88 -7.83 8.49
N ALA A 73 -5.01 -8.00 9.48
CA ALA A 73 -4.02 -7.00 9.84
C ALA A 73 -3.00 -6.76 8.72
N TYR A 74 -2.59 -7.83 8.02
CA TYR A 74 -1.74 -7.76 6.84
C TYR A 74 -2.38 -6.96 5.72
N ASP A 75 -3.64 -7.23 5.34
CA ASP A 75 -4.28 -6.59 4.20
C ASP A 75 -4.44 -5.07 4.42
N ARG A 76 -4.74 -4.63 5.64
CA ARG A 76 -4.78 -3.21 6.02
C ARG A 76 -3.42 -2.53 5.88
N LEU A 77 -2.37 -3.16 6.42
CA LEU A 77 -1.01 -2.62 6.33
C LEU A 77 -0.49 -2.68 4.89
N ALA A 78 -0.80 -3.74 4.14
CA ALA A 78 -0.43 -3.94 2.75
C ALA A 78 -1.02 -2.84 1.87
N GLY A 79 -2.32 -2.55 2.00
CA GLY A 79 -2.97 -1.45 1.28
C GLY A 79 -2.29 -0.11 1.54
N THR A 80 -2.01 0.21 2.82
CA THR A 80 -1.30 1.43 3.20
C THR A 80 0.11 1.50 2.59
N ARG A 81 0.87 0.39 2.65
CA ARG A 81 2.26 0.36 2.17
C ARG A 81 2.36 0.35 0.65
N TYR A 82 1.48 -0.36 -0.03
CA TYR A 82 1.41 -0.37 -1.48
C TYR A 82 1.09 1.02 -2.02
N THR A 83 0.12 1.66 -1.41
CA THR A 83 -0.28 3.02 -1.72
C THR A 83 0.87 4.03 -1.53
N ALA A 84 1.59 3.95 -0.41
CA ALA A 84 2.78 4.77 -0.17
C ALA A 84 3.92 4.48 -1.18
N LEU A 85 4.05 3.23 -1.65
CA LEU A 85 5.00 2.87 -2.70
C LEU A 85 4.61 3.53 -4.03
N MET A 86 3.36 3.40 -4.47
CA MET A 86 2.86 4.01 -5.72
C MET A 86 2.99 5.53 -5.70
N HIS A 87 2.76 6.16 -4.55
CA HIS A 87 2.99 7.60 -4.38
C HIS A 87 4.42 8.01 -4.69
N LYS A 88 5.40 7.27 -4.16
CA LYS A 88 6.81 7.58 -4.37
C LYS A 88 7.18 7.45 -5.85
N LEU A 89 6.66 6.42 -6.51
CA LEU A 89 6.83 6.24 -7.95
C LEU A 89 6.25 7.41 -8.73
N LYS A 90 4.99 7.76 -8.46
CA LYS A 90 4.30 8.89 -9.10
C LYS A 90 5.01 10.22 -8.86
N LYS A 91 5.47 10.48 -7.64
CA LYS A 91 6.16 11.73 -7.27
C LYS A 91 7.50 11.85 -7.98
N ASN A 92 8.26 10.76 -8.02
CA ASN A 92 9.61 10.79 -8.58
C ASN A 92 9.59 10.81 -10.11
N ARG A 93 8.55 10.25 -10.75
CA ARG A 93 8.42 10.12 -12.22
C ARG A 93 9.62 9.44 -12.90
N VAL A 94 10.42 8.70 -12.13
CA VAL A 94 11.55 7.90 -12.63
C VAL A 94 11.16 6.43 -12.54
N GLN A 95 11.29 5.73 -13.66
CA GLN A 95 11.05 4.29 -13.71
C GLN A 95 12.08 3.56 -12.83
N PRO A 96 11.64 2.76 -11.85
CA PRO A 96 12.55 1.93 -11.08
C PRO A 96 12.91 0.64 -11.85
N VAL A 97 14.10 0.12 -11.60
CA VAL A 97 14.63 -1.14 -12.21
C VAL A 97 13.70 -2.35 -12.02
N TYR A 98 12.88 -2.36 -10.96
CA TYR A 98 11.98 -3.46 -10.65
C TYR A 98 10.58 -3.35 -11.28
N VAL A 99 10.34 -2.34 -12.12
CA VAL A 99 9.08 -2.18 -12.88
C VAL A 99 9.42 -2.29 -14.36
N THR A 100 8.71 -3.17 -15.07
CA THR A 100 8.87 -3.34 -16.51
C THR A 100 8.42 -2.09 -17.27
N ASP A 101 8.99 -1.86 -18.45
CA ASP A 101 8.64 -0.69 -19.29
C ASP A 101 7.13 -0.64 -19.60
N GLU A 102 6.53 -1.80 -19.83
CA GLU A 102 5.10 -1.91 -20.10
C GLU A 102 4.25 -1.50 -18.89
N ALA A 103 4.58 -2.03 -17.71
CA ALA A 103 3.89 -1.65 -16.47
C ALA A 103 4.07 -0.16 -16.17
N TRP A 104 5.29 0.35 -16.36
CA TRP A 104 5.58 1.76 -16.15
C TRP A 104 4.74 2.67 -17.06
N ARG A 105 4.68 2.35 -18.36
CA ARG A 105 3.85 3.08 -19.32
C ARG A 105 2.38 3.06 -18.93
N ARG A 106 1.83 1.91 -18.53
CA ARG A 106 0.44 1.82 -18.03
C ARG A 106 0.20 2.68 -16.80
N TYR A 107 1.17 2.76 -15.88
CA TYR A 107 1.03 3.59 -14.70
C TYR A 107 1.00 5.07 -15.06
N LEU A 108 1.86 5.51 -15.99
CA LEU A 108 1.88 6.88 -16.50
C LEU A 108 0.56 7.22 -17.20
N GLU A 109 0.10 6.36 -18.13
CA GLU A 109 -1.20 6.50 -18.81
C GLU A 109 -2.34 6.68 -17.81
N TYR A 110 -2.39 5.85 -16.75
CA TYR A 110 -3.41 5.97 -15.71
C TYR A 110 -3.28 7.27 -14.91
N TRP A 111 -2.07 7.66 -14.49
CA TRP A 111 -1.85 8.87 -13.71
C TRP A 111 -2.06 10.17 -14.49
N GLU A 112 -2.06 10.10 -15.82
CA GLU A 112 -2.33 11.21 -16.74
C GLU A 112 -3.76 11.21 -17.28
N SER A 113 -4.53 10.15 -17.00
CA SER A 113 -5.94 10.08 -17.39
C SER A 113 -6.76 11.23 -16.80
N GLU A 114 -7.71 11.72 -17.59
CA GLU A 114 -8.59 12.81 -17.17
C GLU A 114 -9.37 12.46 -15.91
N ASP A 115 -9.87 11.22 -15.80
CA ASP A 115 -10.57 10.71 -14.62
C ASP A 115 -9.72 10.82 -13.35
N PHE A 116 -8.45 10.41 -13.45
CA PHE A 116 -7.54 10.48 -12.31
C PHE A 116 -7.23 11.93 -11.94
N LEU A 117 -6.96 12.79 -12.93
CA LEU A 117 -6.67 14.20 -12.72
C LEU A 117 -7.88 14.95 -12.16
N ALA A 118 -9.10 14.66 -12.64
CA ALA A 118 -10.34 15.24 -12.15
C ALA A 118 -10.56 14.91 -10.67
N ARG A 119 -10.41 13.64 -10.28
CA ARG A 119 -10.47 13.22 -8.87
C ARG A 119 -9.40 13.92 -8.02
N SER A 120 -8.19 14.08 -8.56
CA SER A 120 -7.09 14.80 -7.88
C SER A 120 -7.38 16.27 -7.68
N ARG A 121 -7.96 16.94 -8.67
CA ARG A 121 -8.39 18.34 -8.57
C ARG A 121 -9.52 18.48 -7.56
N GLN A 122 -10.54 17.61 -7.61
CA GLN A 122 -11.65 17.64 -6.66
C GLN A 122 -11.18 17.42 -5.22
N ALA A 123 -10.32 16.44 -4.97
CA ALA A 123 -9.76 16.20 -3.63
C ALA A 123 -8.95 17.41 -3.13
N THR A 124 -8.25 18.11 -4.03
CA THR A 124 -7.52 19.33 -3.69
C THR A 124 -8.48 20.48 -3.37
N ALA A 125 -9.56 20.63 -4.14
CA ALA A 125 -10.59 21.65 -3.93
C ALA A 125 -11.30 21.43 -2.58
N ASN A 126 -11.78 20.22 -2.30
CA ASN A 126 -12.46 19.87 -1.04
C ASN A 126 -11.62 20.23 0.19
N ARG A 127 -10.31 19.99 0.13
CA ARG A 127 -9.38 20.34 1.21
C ARG A 127 -9.22 21.85 1.39
N ASN A 128 -9.25 22.61 0.30
CA ASN A 128 -9.09 24.06 0.34
C ASN A 128 -10.38 24.79 0.74
N THR A 129 -11.54 24.10 0.68
CA THR A 129 -12.85 24.63 1.10
C THR A 129 -13.23 24.30 2.53
N GLU A 130 -12.52 23.39 3.23
CA GLU A 130 -12.65 23.19 4.68
C GLU A 130 -12.01 24.38 5.43
N VAL A 131 -12.73 25.50 5.45
CA VAL A 131 -12.51 26.62 6.37
C VAL A 131 -13.61 26.48 7.43
N GLU A 132 -13.22 26.38 8.71
CA GLU A 132 -14.10 26.23 9.90
C GLU A 132 -14.42 24.81 10.39
N GLY A 133 -13.40 24.08 10.82
CA GLY A 133 -13.50 23.10 11.91
C GLY A 133 -12.34 23.31 12.88
N PRO A 134 -12.45 23.01 14.19
CA PRO A 134 -11.38 23.25 15.14
C PRO A 134 -10.11 22.54 14.65
N GLY A 135 -9.17 23.35 14.19
CA GLY A 135 -7.99 22.90 13.48
C GLY A 135 -7.13 22.04 14.39
N THR A 136 -7.01 20.76 14.06
CA THR A 136 -5.74 20.07 14.30
C THR A 136 -4.78 20.55 13.24
N GLY A 137 -4.09 21.64 13.57
CA GLY A 137 -3.09 22.27 12.73
C GLY A 137 -2.01 21.30 12.28
N ARG A 138 -1.52 21.53 11.06
CA ARG A 138 -0.16 21.21 10.59
C ARG A 138 0.39 19.86 11.09
N LEU A 139 -0.29 18.76 10.79
CA LEU A 139 0.29 17.42 10.90
C LEU A 139 0.71 16.93 9.52
N GLU A 140 2.01 16.79 9.38
CA GLU A 140 2.74 16.19 8.27
C GLU A 140 1.95 15.16 7.45
N ALA A 141 1.91 15.38 6.13
CA ALA A 141 2.12 14.39 5.06
C ALA A 141 1.46 12.99 5.11
N ARG A 142 0.53 12.68 6.01
CA ARG A 142 0.04 11.31 6.26
C ARG A 142 -1.40 11.04 5.79
N TRP A 143 -2.16 12.06 5.40
CA TRP A 143 -3.58 11.92 5.06
C TRP A 143 -3.92 12.01 3.57
N TRP A 144 -2.93 12.09 2.67
CA TRP A 144 -3.12 12.06 1.21
C TRP A 144 -3.88 10.82 0.69
N PHE A 145 -4.08 9.79 1.51
CA PHE A 145 -4.38 8.44 1.03
C PHE A 145 -5.72 7.83 1.43
N ARG A 146 -6.44 8.40 2.40
CA ARG A 146 -7.73 7.82 2.79
C ARG A 146 -8.88 8.17 1.86
N VAL A 147 -8.69 9.09 0.90
CA VAL A 147 -9.77 9.51 -0.02
C VAL A 147 -9.61 8.90 -1.42
N PHE A 148 -8.40 8.46 -1.80
CA PHE A 148 -8.16 7.90 -3.14
C PHE A 148 -8.45 6.40 -3.27
N CYS A 149 -8.58 5.71 -2.13
CA CYS A 149 -8.87 4.28 -2.08
C CYS A 149 -9.96 3.92 -1.05
N ASP A 150 -10.58 4.86 -0.35
CA ASP A 150 -11.79 4.60 0.46
C ASP A 150 -12.86 5.63 0.09
N TYR A 151 -13.81 5.21 -0.75
CA TYR A 151 -15.25 5.45 -0.66
C TYR A 151 -15.91 4.43 -1.63
N PRO A 152 -17.16 3.99 -1.36
CA PRO A 152 -17.76 2.80 -1.94
C PRO A 152 -17.80 2.76 -3.46
#